data_AF-A0A1V5VHN8-F1
#
_entry.id   AF-A0A1V5VHN8-F1
#
_cell.length_a   1.000
_cell.length_b   1.000
_cell.length_c   1.000
_cell.angle_alpha   90.00
_cell.angle_beta   90.00
_cell.angle_gamma   90.00
#
_symmetry.space_group_name_H-M   'P 1'
#
loop_
_entity.id
_entity.type
_entity.pdbx_description
1 polymer ?
#
loop_
_entity_poly.entity_id
_entity_poly.type
_entity_poly.pdbx_seq_one_letter_code
_entity_poly.pdbx_strand_id
1 'polypeptide(L)' 'MIEIDAQGLKAGEFAEILCERCGNAPLAYYCPVCDYKVCGDCVLRAFRKRRDGSLVCKRCGHTDRNLDTFIGPDKP' A
#
# COMPACT_ATOMS: atom_id res chain seq x y z
N MET A 1 -23.33 -25.39 -14.60
CA MET A 1 -23.49 -23.93 -14.75
C MET A 1 -22.54 -23.30 -13.77
N ILE A 2 -21.49 -22.64 -14.27
CA ILE A 2 -20.60 -21.84 -13.42
C ILE A 2 -20.93 -20.41 -13.82
N GLU A 3 -21.82 -19.79 -13.05
CA GLU A 3 -22.13 -18.37 -13.17
C GLU A 3 -20.99 -17.61 -12.50
N ILE A 4 -19.99 -17.26 -13.29
CA ILE A 4 -18.96 -16.31 -12.89
C ILE A 4 -19.57 -14.95 -13.18
N ASP A 5 -20.19 -14.35 -12.16
CA ASP A 5 -20.63 -12.96 -12.21
C ASP A 5 -19.39 -12.08 -12.42
N ALA A 6 -19.18 -11.74 -13.69
CA ALA A 6 -18.22 -10.75 -14.12
C ALA A 6 -18.67 -9.37 -13.60
N GLN A 7 -18.42 -9.12 -12.32
CA GLN A 7 -18.41 -7.77 -11.78
C GLN A 7 -17.37 -7.00 -12.60
N GLY A 8 -17.88 -6.13 -13.46
CA GLY A 8 -17.12 -5.37 -14.45
C GLY A 8 -16.17 -4.38 -13.79
N LEU A 9 -15.06 -4.88 -13.27
CA LEU A 9 -13.89 -4.09 -12.93
C LEU A 9 -13.31 -3.56 -14.23
N LYS A 10 -13.52 -2.26 -14.51
CA LYS A 10 -12.93 -1.64 -15.70
C LYS A 10 -11.43 -1.68 -15.54
N ALA A 11 -10.69 -1.95 -16.62
CA ALA A 11 -9.23 -2.02 -16.64
C ALA A 11 -8.52 -0.75 -16.06
N GLY A 12 -9.25 0.35 -15.83
CA GLY A 12 -8.76 1.56 -15.15
C GLY A 12 -8.85 1.54 -13.61
N GLU A 13 -9.74 0.73 -13.00
CA GLU A 13 -9.88 0.64 -11.53
C GLU A 13 -8.73 -0.15 -10.88
N PHE A 14 -8.01 -0.96 -11.67
CA PHE A 14 -6.82 -1.67 -11.17
C PHE A 14 -5.65 -0.74 -10.90
N ALA A 15 -5.57 0.43 -11.53
CA ALA A 15 -4.48 1.36 -11.30
C ALA A 15 -4.50 1.95 -9.87
N GLU A 16 -5.69 2.10 -9.29
CA GLU A 16 -5.86 2.65 -7.93
C GLU A 16 -5.50 1.66 -6.81
N ILE A 17 -5.35 0.38 -7.14
CA ILE A 17 -5.01 -0.71 -6.22
C ILE A 17 -3.61 -1.28 -6.45
N LEU A 18 -2.81 -0.68 -7.33
CA LEU A 18 -1.43 -1.09 -7.59
C LEU A 18 -0.41 -0.17 -6.90
N CYS A 19 0.69 -0.76 -6.46
CA CYS A 19 1.84 -0.07 -5.89
C CYS A 19 2.35 1.03 -6.82
N GLU A 20 2.36 2.28 -6.35
CA GLU A 20 2.89 3.43 -7.12
C GLU A 20 4.39 3.26 -7.47
N ARG A 21 5.11 2.40 -6.74
CA ARG A 21 6.55 2.16 -6.95
C ARG A 21 6.86 1.07 -7.96
N CYS A 22 6.15 -0.07 -7.91
CA CYS A 22 6.46 -1.21 -8.78
C CYS A 22 5.39 -1.49 -9.83
N GLY A 23 4.19 -0.94 -9.71
CA GLY A 23 3.07 -1.14 -10.64
C GLY A 23 2.53 -2.57 -10.74
N ASN A 24 3.12 -3.54 -10.02
CA ASN A 24 2.91 -4.97 -10.26
C ASN A 24 2.35 -5.73 -9.05
N ALA A 25 2.12 -5.06 -7.93
CA ALA A 25 1.67 -5.69 -6.69
C ALA A 25 0.57 -4.86 -6.03
N PRO A 26 -0.39 -5.49 -5.35
CA PRO A 26 -1.46 -4.79 -4.66
C PRO A 26 -0.93 -3.90 -3.54
N LEU A 27 -1.67 -2.83 -3.28
CA LEU A 27 -1.39 -1.90 -2.19
C LEU A 27 -1.56 -2.58 -0.83
N ALA A 28 -0.63 -2.28 0.09
CA ALA A 28 -0.70 -2.71 1.49
C ALA A 28 -0.38 -1.57 2.47
N TYR A 29 0.22 -0.48 1.98
CA TYR A 29 0.72 0.63 2.79
C TYR A 29 0.38 1.94 2.13
N TYR A 30 -0.01 2.95 2.91
CA TYR A 30 -0.17 4.31 2.41
C TYR A 30 0.40 5.34 3.40
N CYS A 31 0.78 6.52 2.90
CA CYS A 31 1.18 7.66 3.74
C CYS A 31 -0.01 8.63 3.88
N PRO A 32 -0.50 8.94 5.09
CA PRO A 32 -1.70 9.76 5.28
C PRO A 32 -1.53 11.23 4.93
N VAL A 33 -0.29 11.69 4.71
CA VAL A 33 0.02 13.11 4.41
C VAL A 33 0.17 13.39 2.92
N CYS A 34 0.61 12.41 2.14
CA CYS A 34 0.91 12.60 0.72
C CYS A 34 0.29 11.53 -0.18
N ASP A 35 -0.61 10.73 0.38
CA ASP A 35 -1.31 9.63 -0.26
C ASP A 35 -0.42 8.63 -0.99
N TYR A 36 0.87 8.55 -0.63
CA TYR A 36 1.80 7.66 -1.29
C TYR A 36 1.56 6.21 -0.88
N LYS A 37 1.17 5.37 -1.84
CA LYS A 37 0.70 4.01 -1.66
C LYS A 37 1.66 2.98 -2.26
N VAL A 38 2.04 1.96 -1.48
CA VAL A 38 2.98 0.91 -1.91
C VAL A 38 2.59 -0.49 -1.43
N CYS A 39 3.12 -1.51 -2.09
CA CYS A 39 3.05 -2.90 -1.64
C CYS A 39 4.03 -3.21 -0.51
N GLY A 40 3.85 -4.37 0.14
CA GLY A 40 4.72 -4.83 1.23
C GLY A 40 6.20 -4.96 0.86
N ASP A 41 6.52 -5.45 -0.34
CA ASP A 41 7.92 -5.57 -0.77
C ASP A 41 8.59 -4.21 -1.00
N CYS A 42 7.78 -3.19 -1.34
CA CYS A 42 8.26 -1.84 -1.58
C CYS A 42 8.31 -0.98 -0.31
N VAL A 43 7.73 -1.42 0.82
CA VAL A 43 7.57 -0.59 2.02
C VAL A 43 8.91 -0.09 2.55
N LEU A 44 9.93 -0.93 2.71
CA LEU A 44 11.25 -0.51 3.22
C LEU A 44 12.04 0.35 2.21
N ARG A 45 11.63 0.31 0.94
CA ARG A 45 12.18 1.19 -0.10
C ARG A 45 11.49 2.55 -0.10
N ALA A 46 10.19 2.60 0.18
CA ALA A 46 9.37 3.81 0.23
C ALA A 46 9.39 4.54 1.58
N PHE A 47 9.54 3.79 2.67
CA PHE A 47 9.55 4.27 4.05
C PHE A 47 10.87 3.88 4.71
N ARG A 48 11.39 4.73 5.60
CA ARG A 48 12.55 4.43 6.44
C ARG A 48 12.03 4.02 7.82
N LYS A 49 12.30 2.76 8.22
CA LYS A 49 12.04 2.29 9.57
C LYS A 49 13.06 2.86 10.55
N ARG A 50 12.59 3.44 11.66
CA ARG A 50 13.41 3.94 12.78
C ARG A 50 13.54 2.89 13.88
N ARG A 51 14.46 3.13 14.83
CA ARG A 51 14.73 2.23 15.96
C ARG A 51 13.52 2.08 16.91
N ASP A 52 12.70 3.11 17.00
CA ASP A 52 11.46 3.12 17.79
C ASP A 52 10.28 2.43 17.08
N GLY A 53 10.51 1.83 15.90
CA GLY A 53 9.48 1.16 15.12
C GLY A 53 8.71 2.07 14.16
N SER A 54 8.86 3.40 14.25
CA SER A 54 8.16 4.35 13.38
C SER A 54 8.63 4.28 11.91
N LEU A 55 7.74 4.62 10.98
CA LEU A 55 8.03 4.68 9.55
C LEU A 55 8.07 6.12 9.07
N VAL A 56 9.18 6.53 8.47
CA VAL A 56 9.30 7.84 7.82
C VAL A 56 9.06 7.71 6.32
N CYS A 57 8.02 8.35 5.79
CA CYS A 57 7.78 8.43 4.36
C CYS A 57 8.94 9.16 3.68
N LYS A 58 9.62 8.53 2.73
CA LYS A 58 10.75 9.16 2.01
C LYS A 58 10.29 10.22 1.00
N ARG A 59 9.00 10.26 0.65
CA ARG A 59 8.43 11.22 -0.30
C ARG A 59 8.17 12.58 0.35
N CYS A 60 7.56 12.61 1.53
CA CYS A 60 7.17 13.84 2.22
C CYS A 60 7.85 14.07 3.58
N GLY A 61 8.61 13.10 4.09
CA GLY A 61 9.27 13.19 5.40
C GLY A 61 8.36 12.97 6.61
N HIS A 62 7.05 12.76 6.40
CA HIS A 62 6.11 12.45 7.47
C HIS A 62 6.55 11.19 8.22
N THR A 63 6.48 11.24 9.55
CA THR A 63 6.80 10.11 10.42
C THR A 63 5.51 9.57 11.00
N ASP A 64 5.16 8.35 10.58
CA ASP A 64 4.06 7.61 11.13
C ASP A 64 4.54 6.79 12.34
N ARG A 65 3.97 7.08 13.51
CA ARG A 65 4.29 6.41 14.77
C ARG A 65 3.41 5.21 15.03
N ASN A 66 2.28 5.13 14.35
CA ASN A 66 1.40 3.99 14.40
C ASN A 66 1.74 3.10 13.22
N LEU A 67 2.09 1.83 13.49
CA LEU A 67 2.18 0.81 12.45
C LEU A 67 0.78 0.41 11.92
N ASP A 68 -0.27 1.19 12.21
CA ASP A 68 -1.67 0.88 11.86
C ASP A 68 -1.94 1.06 10.36
N THR A 69 -1.08 1.78 9.67
CA THR A 69 -1.12 2.01 8.20
C THR A 69 -0.68 0.79 7.40
N PHE A 70 -0.43 -0.33 8.10
CA PHE A 70 -0.25 -1.65 7.55
C PHE A 70 -1.64 -2.25 7.29
N ILE A 71 -2.21 -2.02 6.11
CA ILE A 71 -3.25 -2.93 5.62
C ILE A 71 -2.50 -4.18 5.13
N GLY A 72 -1.94 -4.93 6.08
CA GLY A 72 -1.62 -6.33 5.83
C GLY A 72 -2.94 -7.07 5.67
N PRO A 73 -3.01 -8.13 4.84
CA PRO A 73 -4.17 -9.01 4.89
C PRO A 73 -4.28 -9.50 6.33
N ASP A 74 -5.39 -9.14 6.99
CA ASP A 74 -5.85 -9.79 8.20
C ASP A 74 -5.80 -11.30 7.91
N LYS A 75 -4.82 -11.97 8.50
CA LYS A 75 -4.77 -13.42 8.48
C LYS A 75 -5.68 -13.86 9.63
N PRO A 76 -6.73 -14.66 9.35
CA PRO A 76 -7.66 -15.12 10.39
C PRO A 76 -6.96 -15.93 11.47
#